data_AF-A0AAD2CZX5-F1
#
_entry.id   AF-A0AAD2CZX5-F1
#
_cell.length_a   1.000
_cell.length_b   1.000
_cell.length_c   1.000
_cell.angle_alpha   90.00
_cell.angle_beta   90.00
_cell.angle_gamma   90.00
#
_symmetry.space_group_name_H-M   'P 1'
#
loop_
_entity.id
_entity.type
_entity.pdbx_description
1 polymer ?
#
loop_
_entity_poly.entity_id
_entity_poly.type
_entity_poly.pdbx_seq_one_letter_code
_entity_poly.pdbx_strand_id
1 'polypeptide(L)'
;MEETQKDLVGARLDHVQEYLHKIFSKRVVVIDGAMGTSIQQALKQGVGQEVCDNKEFCRDNLDMMNITNPEVIQKIHTDFIEAGSDIICTNTFNSQKISQQKYGMEDKVFEMNFQGAKIAREVADELSAPDKWILVAGSIGPTTINLSLQAEDSDIKFEDIKQAYKEQIDGLVQGGCHVILFETIVDLKNFEAGYEAFKEYFTEHSLEKPPLFVSGTPIIDGK
;
A
#
# COMPACT_ATOMS: atom_id res chain seq x y z
N MET A 1 2.50 -11.64 34.30
CA MET A 1 1.61 -10.85 33.43
C MET A 1 2.26 -9.50 33.23
N GLU A 2 3.32 -9.42 32.43
CA GLU A 2 3.98 -8.13 32.11
C GLU A 2 4.90 -8.21 30.88
N GLU A 3 4.89 -9.33 30.13
CA GLU A 3 5.77 -9.53 28.97
C GLU A 3 5.07 -9.28 27.61
N THR A 4 3.75 -9.11 27.56
CA THR A 4 3.00 -8.99 26.30
C THR A 4 2.86 -7.57 25.75
N GLN A 5 3.35 -6.55 26.47
CA GLN A 5 3.00 -5.16 26.18
C GLN A 5 4.09 -4.37 25.41
N LYS A 6 5.31 -4.92 25.27
CA LYS A 6 6.43 -4.28 24.55
C LYS A 6 6.69 -4.83 23.13
N ASP A 7 6.11 -5.97 22.78
CA ASP A 7 6.27 -6.59 21.44
C ASP A 7 5.33 -6.02 20.38
N LEU A 8 4.42 -5.12 20.75
CA LEU A 8 3.33 -4.65 19.88
C LEU A 8 3.75 -3.56 18.88
N VAL A 9 4.89 -2.90 19.11
CA VAL A 9 5.48 -1.91 18.18
C VAL A 9 6.43 -2.58 17.17
N GLY A 10 6.62 -3.89 17.27
CA GLY A 10 7.51 -4.68 16.43
C GLY A 10 7.02 -6.12 16.31
N ALA A 11 5.72 -6.30 16.07
CA ALA A 11 5.12 -7.62 15.96
C ALA A 11 5.90 -8.45 14.93
N ARG A 12 6.62 -9.46 15.42
CA ARG A 12 7.31 -10.41 14.56
C ARG A 12 6.31 -10.99 13.55
N LEU A 13 6.77 -11.23 12.32
CA LEU A 13 5.90 -11.65 11.22
C LEU A 13 5.15 -12.96 11.51
N ASP A 14 5.73 -13.84 12.33
CA ASP A 14 5.08 -15.06 12.82
C ASP A 14 3.79 -14.77 13.62
N HIS A 15 3.81 -13.76 14.49
CA HIS A 15 2.63 -13.34 15.25
C HIS A 15 1.53 -12.77 14.35
N VAL A 16 1.90 -12.03 13.29
CA VAL A 16 0.94 -11.51 12.30
C VAL A 16 0.25 -12.66 11.58
N GLN A 17 1.01 -13.66 11.13
CA GLN A 17 0.47 -14.82 10.44
C GLN A 17 -0.46 -15.64 11.34
N GLU A 18 -0.06 -15.90 12.59
CA GLU A 18 -0.92 -16.58 13.57
C GLU A 18 -2.21 -15.81 13.85
N TYR A 19 -2.12 -14.47 13.98
CA TYR A 19 -3.29 -13.62 14.20
C TYR A 19 -4.25 -13.70 13.01
N LEU A 20 -3.75 -13.60 11.78
CA LEU A 20 -4.55 -13.75 10.56
C LEU A 20 -5.28 -15.10 10.52
N HIS A 21 -4.58 -16.23 10.77
CA HIS A 21 -5.21 -17.55 10.84
C HIS A 21 -6.30 -17.63 11.92
N LYS A 22 -6.06 -17.02 13.08
CA LYS A 22 -7.03 -16.96 14.18
C LYS A 22 -8.27 -16.15 13.82
N ILE A 23 -8.15 -15.00 13.15
CA ILE A 23 -9.33 -14.18 12.82
C ILE A 23 -10.10 -14.75 11.61
N PHE A 24 -9.40 -15.26 10.59
CA PHE A 24 -10.01 -15.87 9.40
C PHE A 24 -10.82 -17.12 9.72
N SER A 25 -10.41 -17.89 10.74
CA SER A 25 -11.15 -19.09 11.17
C SER A 25 -12.40 -18.80 12.01
N LYS A 26 -12.58 -17.56 12.50
CA LYS A 26 -13.66 -17.21 13.42
C LYS A 26 -14.77 -16.39 12.79
N ARG A 27 -14.45 -15.52 11.84
CA ARG A 27 -15.40 -14.61 11.21
C ARG A 27 -14.89 -14.08 9.88
N VAL A 28 -15.79 -13.43 9.14
CA VAL A 28 -15.42 -12.59 8.00
C VAL A 28 -14.58 -11.41 8.51
N VAL A 29 -13.47 -11.15 7.83
CA VAL A 29 -12.56 -10.03 8.06
C VAL A 29 -12.84 -8.94 7.04
N VAL A 30 -12.85 -7.69 7.49
CA VAL A 30 -13.15 -6.52 6.66
C VAL A 30 -11.86 -5.78 6.32
N ILE A 31 -11.57 -5.65 5.04
CA ILE A 31 -10.58 -4.71 4.51
C ILE A 31 -11.31 -3.39 4.25
N ASP A 32 -10.63 -2.26 4.45
CA ASP A 32 -11.19 -0.92 4.28
C ASP A 32 -11.67 -0.61 2.85
N GLY A 33 -12.27 0.58 2.71
CA GLY A 33 -12.89 1.04 1.46
C GLY A 33 -11.94 1.84 0.57
N ALA A 34 -12.53 2.53 -0.41
CA ALA A 34 -11.76 3.22 -1.44
C ALA A 34 -11.06 4.50 -0.93
N MET A 35 -9.77 4.39 -0.60
CA MET A 35 -8.88 5.51 -0.23
C MET A 35 -8.98 6.70 -1.21
N GLY A 36 -8.83 6.44 -2.51
CA GLY A 36 -8.88 7.50 -3.52
C GLY A 36 -10.22 8.26 -3.59
N THR A 37 -11.34 7.57 -3.32
CA THR A 37 -12.66 8.23 -3.27
C THR A 37 -12.78 9.11 -2.03
N SER A 38 -12.32 8.62 -0.87
CA SER A 38 -12.30 9.38 0.38
C SER A 38 -11.44 10.63 0.27
N ILE A 39 -10.25 10.51 -0.34
CA ILE A 39 -9.37 11.65 -0.62
C ILE A 39 -10.07 12.68 -1.54
N GLN A 40 -10.65 12.23 -2.66
CA GLN A 40 -11.36 13.14 -3.57
C GLN A 40 -12.53 13.86 -2.89
N GLN A 41 -13.22 13.20 -1.96
CA GLN A 41 -14.28 13.82 -1.18
C GLN A 41 -13.72 14.90 -0.23
N ALA A 42 -12.62 14.64 0.47
CA ALA A 42 -11.95 15.62 1.31
C ALA A 42 -11.50 16.86 0.51
N LEU A 43 -10.90 16.64 -0.66
CA LEU A 43 -10.47 17.72 -1.58
C LEU A 43 -11.65 18.58 -2.05
N LYS A 44 -12.81 17.97 -2.35
CA LYS A 44 -14.05 18.69 -2.73
C LYS A 44 -14.59 19.55 -1.58
N GLN A 45 -14.28 19.21 -0.34
CA GLN A 45 -14.66 19.96 0.86
C GLN A 45 -13.65 21.07 1.23
N GLY A 46 -12.59 21.25 0.44
CA GLY A 46 -11.56 22.26 0.70
C GLY A 46 -10.43 21.78 1.60
N VAL A 47 -10.44 20.51 2.03
CA VAL A 47 -9.41 19.96 2.91
C VAL A 47 -8.25 19.43 2.06
N GLY A 48 -7.01 19.77 2.44
CA GLY A 48 -5.80 19.29 1.76
C GLY A 48 -5.45 19.99 0.44
N GLN A 49 -5.96 21.22 0.22
CA GLN A 49 -5.71 21.98 -1.02
C GLN A 49 -4.40 22.79 -1.03
N GLU A 50 -3.69 22.91 0.10
CA GLU A 50 -2.65 23.94 0.26
C GLU A 50 -1.21 23.51 -0.11
N VAL A 51 -0.96 22.28 -0.57
CA VAL A 51 0.42 21.77 -0.52
C VAL A 51 0.88 21.16 -1.85
N CYS A 52 1.38 22.03 -2.73
CA CYS A 52 2.52 21.77 -3.63
C CYS A 52 2.90 23.07 -4.35
N ASP A 53 4.18 23.46 -4.32
CA ASP A 53 4.65 24.66 -5.05
C ASP A 53 4.50 24.51 -6.58
N ASN A 54 4.41 23.26 -7.09
CA ASN A 54 4.04 22.92 -8.46
C ASN A 54 2.57 22.47 -8.54
N LYS A 55 1.70 23.47 -8.74
CA LYS A 55 0.25 23.44 -8.41
C LYS A 55 -0.65 22.49 -9.19
N GLU A 56 -0.22 21.91 -10.31
CA GLU A 56 -1.12 21.15 -11.20
C GLU A 56 -0.93 19.63 -11.07
N PHE A 57 0.30 19.13 -11.08
CA PHE A 57 0.58 17.68 -11.07
C PHE A 57 0.38 17.02 -9.70
N CYS A 58 0.64 17.74 -8.59
CA CYS A 58 0.45 17.17 -7.24
C CYS A 58 -1.03 16.99 -6.89
N ARG A 59 -1.93 17.77 -7.49
CA ARG A 59 -3.37 17.70 -7.19
C ARG A 59 -4.01 16.40 -7.68
N ASP A 60 -3.53 15.89 -8.81
CA ASP A 60 -4.04 14.65 -9.43
C ASP A 60 -3.28 13.40 -8.98
N ASN A 61 -2.28 13.57 -8.09
CA ASN A 61 -1.47 12.50 -7.54
C ASN A 61 -1.84 12.25 -6.08
N LEU A 62 -2.86 11.41 -5.86
CA LEU A 62 -3.42 11.18 -4.52
C LEU A 62 -2.40 10.56 -3.55
N ASP A 63 -1.45 9.77 -4.04
CA ASP A 63 -0.37 9.17 -3.26
C ASP A 63 0.55 10.23 -2.62
N MET A 64 0.74 11.40 -3.27
CA MET A 64 1.54 12.50 -2.70
C MET A 64 0.93 13.07 -1.42
N MET A 65 -0.36 12.82 -1.16
CA MET A 65 -1.00 13.28 0.08
C MET A 65 -0.41 12.63 1.33
N ASN A 66 0.32 11.52 1.20
CA ASN A 66 1.11 10.98 2.33
C ASN A 66 2.18 11.96 2.81
N ILE A 67 2.71 12.79 1.91
CA ILE A 67 3.75 13.77 2.21
C ILE A 67 3.13 15.14 2.45
N THR A 68 2.17 15.53 1.61
CA THR A 68 1.67 16.90 1.57
C THR A 68 0.56 17.15 2.59
N ASN A 69 -0.25 16.13 2.91
CA ASN A 69 -1.44 16.22 3.76
C ASN A 69 -1.63 14.96 4.62
N PRO A 70 -0.62 14.58 5.42
CA PRO A 70 -0.65 13.36 6.22
C PRO A 70 -1.85 13.30 7.18
N GLU A 71 -2.31 14.46 7.68
CA GLU A 71 -3.47 14.57 8.55
C GLU A 71 -4.78 14.10 7.90
N VAL A 72 -4.91 14.30 6.58
CA VAL A 72 -6.08 13.84 5.82
C VAL A 72 -6.06 12.32 5.71
N ILE A 73 -4.89 11.75 5.42
CA ILE A 73 -4.70 10.30 5.31
C ILE A 73 -4.92 9.62 6.66
N GLN A 74 -4.37 10.19 7.73
CA GLN A 74 -4.59 9.75 9.10
C GLN A 74 -6.09 9.67 9.42
N LYS A 75 -6.83 10.76 9.14
CA LYS A 75 -8.27 10.81 9.38
C LYS A 75 -9.04 9.76 8.58
N ILE A 76 -8.69 9.53 7.31
CA ILE A 76 -9.37 8.52 6.49
C ILE A 76 -9.16 7.11 7.07
N HIS A 77 -7.95 6.79 7.52
CA HIS A 77 -7.69 5.52 8.20
C HIS A 77 -8.50 5.38 9.49
N THR A 78 -8.52 6.41 10.34
CA THR A 78 -9.34 6.44 11.56
C THR A 78 -10.81 6.18 11.23
N ASP A 79 -11.37 6.88 10.24
CA ASP A 79 -12.77 6.74 9.85
C ASP A 79 -13.08 5.29 9.40
N PHE A 80 -12.18 4.64 8.66
CA PHE A 80 -12.37 3.24 8.26
C PHE A 80 -12.26 2.26 9.42
N ILE A 81 -11.36 2.49 10.38
CA ILE A 81 -11.21 1.65 11.57
C ILE A 81 -12.44 1.80 12.48
N GLU A 82 -12.91 3.02 12.70
CA GLU A 82 -14.13 3.30 13.47
C GLU A 82 -15.38 2.71 12.80
N ALA A 83 -15.42 2.66 11.47
CA ALA A 83 -16.46 1.96 10.71
C ALA A 83 -16.38 0.43 10.81
N GLY A 84 -15.30 -0.12 11.38
CA GLY A 84 -15.17 -1.54 11.70
C GLY A 84 -14.15 -2.32 10.87
N SER A 85 -13.29 -1.65 10.09
CA SER A 85 -12.24 -2.31 9.33
C SER A 85 -11.27 -3.05 10.26
N ASP A 86 -10.83 -4.22 9.83
CA ASP A 86 -9.83 -5.04 10.53
C ASP A 86 -8.44 -4.89 9.91
N ILE A 87 -8.41 -4.57 8.62
CA ILE A 87 -7.21 -4.32 7.84
C ILE A 87 -7.43 -3.03 7.08
N ILE A 88 -6.48 -2.09 7.18
CA ILE A 88 -6.46 -0.87 6.37
C ILE A 88 -5.38 -0.95 5.30
N CYS A 89 -5.66 -0.41 4.13
CA CYS A 89 -4.73 -0.35 3.00
C CYS A 89 -4.02 1.00 2.96
N THR A 90 -2.69 1.00 2.85
CA THR A 90 -1.90 2.23 2.71
C THR A 90 -2.32 3.03 1.47
N ASN A 91 -2.19 4.36 1.50
CA ASN A 91 -2.42 5.22 0.34
C ASN A 91 -1.22 5.18 -0.63
N THR A 92 -0.93 4.02 -1.22
CA THR A 92 0.30 3.79 -1.99
C THR A 92 0.08 3.09 -3.33
N PHE A 93 -1.16 3.04 -3.80
CA PHE A 93 -1.56 2.31 -5.00
C PHE A 93 -0.69 2.62 -6.24
N ASN A 94 -0.30 3.89 -6.43
CA ASN A 94 0.53 4.37 -7.53
C ASN A 94 1.93 4.80 -7.10
N SER A 95 2.36 4.50 -5.89
CA SER A 95 3.66 4.89 -5.34
C SER A 95 4.78 4.01 -5.89
N GLN A 96 4.94 3.98 -7.21
CA GLN A 96 6.06 3.33 -7.88
C GLN A 96 6.47 4.13 -9.11
N LYS A 97 7.75 4.00 -9.48
CA LYS A 97 8.41 4.87 -10.45
C LYS A 97 7.68 5.00 -11.78
N ILE A 98 7.16 3.91 -12.33
CA ILE A 98 6.44 3.86 -13.61
C ILE A 98 5.13 4.66 -13.56
N SER A 99 4.39 4.60 -12.44
CA SER A 99 3.16 5.39 -12.27
C SER A 99 3.48 6.86 -12.03
N GLN A 100 4.60 7.14 -11.37
CA GLN A 100 5.00 8.49 -10.96
C GLN A 100 5.65 9.30 -12.08
N GLN A 101 6.11 8.67 -13.15
CA GLN A 101 6.62 9.33 -14.38
C GLN A 101 5.65 10.37 -14.95
N LYS A 102 4.33 10.09 -14.95
CA LYS A 102 3.34 11.05 -15.48
C LYS A 102 3.21 12.33 -14.65
N TYR A 103 3.72 12.32 -13.41
CA TYR A 103 3.72 13.47 -12.51
C TYR A 103 5.12 14.10 -12.33
N GLY A 104 6.17 13.48 -12.86
CA GLY A 104 7.55 13.91 -12.63
C GLY A 104 7.99 13.77 -11.16
N MET A 105 7.50 12.73 -10.48
CA MET A 105 7.70 12.49 -9.03
C MET A 105 8.42 11.16 -8.75
N GLU A 106 9.22 10.69 -9.71
CA GLU A 106 9.98 9.43 -9.59
C GLU A 106 10.93 9.42 -8.38
N ASP A 107 11.47 10.58 -8.00
CA ASP A 107 12.36 10.74 -6.86
C ASP A 107 11.64 10.71 -5.50
N LYS A 108 10.30 10.77 -5.50
CA LYS A 108 9.45 10.73 -4.31
C LYS A 108 8.89 9.35 -3.98
N VAL A 109 9.14 8.34 -4.81
CA VAL A 109 8.57 6.99 -4.68
C VAL A 109 8.83 6.38 -3.31
N PHE A 110 10.08 6.36 -2.86
CA PHE A 110 10.40 5.84 -1.53
C PHE A 110 9.67 6.61 -0.42
N GLU A 111 9.71 7.94 -0.47
CA GLU A 111 9.10 8.81 0.54
C GLU A 111 7.58 8.64 0.62
N MET A 112 6.89 8.54 -0.52
CA MET A 112 5.44 8.30 -0.58
C MET A 112 5.05 6.98 0.09
N ASN A 113 5.81 5.91 -0.19
CA ASN A 113 5.53 4.60 0.41
C ASN A 113 5.82 4.56 1.90
N PHE A 114 6.99 5.08 2.29
CA PHE A 114 7.40 5.11 3.68
C PHE A 114 6.41 5.90 4.53
N GLN A 115 6.02 7.11 4.10
CA GLN A 115 5.05 7.92 4.84
C GLN A 115 3.65 7.28 4.82
N GLY A 116 3.19 6.75 3.68
CA GLY A 116 1.89 6.10 3.58
C GLY A 116 1.75 4.89 4.52
N ALA A 117 2.79 4.06 4.57
CA ALA A 117 2.88 2.94 5.50
C ALA A 117 2.98 3.38 6.96
N LYS A 118 3.83 4.37 7.25
CA LYS A 118 4.02 4.88 8.59
C LYS A 118 2.74 5.49 9.18
N ILE A 119 2.04 6.33 8.43
CA ILE A 119 0.78 6.95 8.87
C ILE A 119 -0.26 5.87 9.18
N ALA A 120 -0.46 4.91 8.26
CA ALA A 120 -1.39 3.80 8.49
C ALA A 120 -0.99 2.99 9.72
N ARG A 121 0.32 2.75 9.92
CA ARG A 121 0.84 2.00 11.05
C ARG A 121 0.59 2.69 12.38
N GLU A 122 0.86 3.99 12.47
CA GLU A 122 0.63 4.78 13.68
C GLU A 122 -0.85 4.76 14.08
N VAL A 123 -1.77 4.94 13.13
CA VAL A 123 -3.22 4.88 13.40
C VAL A 123 -3.66 3.47 13.81
N ALA A 124 -3.15 2.44 13.13
CA ALA A 124 -3.47 1.05 13.45
C ALA A 124 -2.99 0.67 14.86
N ASP A 125 -1.80 1.10 15.26
CA ASP A 125 -1.27 0.85 16.60
C ASP A 125 -2.06 1.60 17.67
N GLU A 126 -2.44 2.86 17.41
CA GLU A 126 -3.25 3.67 18.33
C GLU A 126 -4.65 3.07 18.57
N LEU A 127 -5.29 2.57 17.51
CA LEU A 127 -6.66 2.07 17.56
C LEU A 127 -6.77 0.55 17.76
N SER A 128 -5.64 -0.15 17.86
CA SER A 128 -5.61 -1.56 18.21
C SER A 128 -5.92 -1.79 19.69
N ALA A 129 -6.61 -2.90 19.98
CA ALA A 129 -6.89 -3.38 21.32
C ALA A 129 -6.19 -4.73 21.56
N PRO A 130 -5.96 -5.15 22.83
CA PRO A 130 -5.25 -6.40 23.14
C PRO A 130 -5.81 -7.65 22.45
N ASP A 131 -7.12 -7.71 22.20
CA ASP A 131 -7.82 -8.81 21.56
C ASP A 131 -8.24 -8.55 20.10
N LYS A 132 -8.17 -7.29 19.64
CA LYS A 132 -8.49 -6.86 18.27
C LYS A 132 -7.40 -5.97 17.70
N TRP A 133 -6.51 -6.55 16.90
CA TRP A 133 -5.47 -5.81 16.19
C TRP A 133 -6.03 -5.27 14.89
N ILE A 134 -5.62 -4.06 14.55
CA ILE A 134 -5.80 -3.48 13.22
C ILE A 134 -4.52 -3.76 12.44
N LEU A 135 -4.63 -4.46 11.31
CA LEU A 135 -3.49 -4.74 10.45
C LEU A 135 -3.38 -3.71 9.32
N VAL A 136 -2.17 -3.57 8.79
CA VAL A 136 -1.85 -2.63 7.72
C VAL A 136 -1.37 -3.42 6.51
N ALA A 137 -2.08 -3.28 5.40
CA ALA A 137 -1.70 -3.85 4.12
C ALA A 137 -1.02 -2.76 3.27
N GLY A 138 0.24 -2.99 2.90
CA GLY A 138 0.96 -2.20 1.92
C GLY A 138 0.35 -2.41 0.54
N SER A 139 -0.44 -1.44 0.09
CA SER A 139 -1.13 -1.42 -1.21
C SER A 139 -0.15 -1.22 -2.37
N ILE A 140 -0.20 -2.13 -3.34
CA ILE A 140 0.58 -2.10 -4.57
C ILE A 140 -0.36 -2.30 -5.76
N GLY A 141 -0.52 -1.27 -6.59
CA GLY A 141 -1.33 -1.32 -7.81
C GLY A 141 -0.61 -1.94 -9.02
N PRO A 142 -1.32 -2.10 -10.16
CA PRO A 142 -0.81 -2.79 -11.35
C PRO A 142 0.17 -1.97 -12.21
N THR A 143 0.58 -0.78 -11.78
CA THR A 143 1.25 0.26 -12.59
C THR A 143 0.35 0.86 -13.69
N THR A 144 0.83 1.90 -14.38
CA THR A 144 0.17 2.56 -15.52
C THR A 144 0.36 1.83 -16.85
N ILE A 145 1.12 0.74 -16.86
CA ILE A 145 1.56 0.02 -18.06
C ILE A 145 1.19 -1.44 -17.90
N ASN A 146 0.75 -2.10 -18.98
CA ASN A 146 0.54 -3.56 -18.99
C ASN A 146 1.63 -4.20 -19.88
N LEU A 147 2.61 -4.90 -19.30
CA LEU A 147 3.68 -5.58 -20.03
C LEU A 147 3.13 -6.54 -21.10
N SER A 148 2.01 -7.21 -20.84
CA SER A 148 1.41 -8.12 -21.83
C SER A 148 0.85 -7.42 -23.08
N LEU A 149 0.59 -6.12 -23.01
CA LEU A 149 0.02 -5.33 -24.11
C LEU A 149 1.05 -4.44 -24.81
N GLN A 150 2.31 -4.46 -24.36
CA GLN A 150 3.35 -3.64 -24.97
C GLN A 150 3.77 -4.17 -26.34
N ALA A 151 4.16 -3.23 -27.21
CA ALA A 151 4.90 -3.55 -28.42
C ALA A 151 6.30 -4.10 -28.07
N GLU A 152 6.86 -4.95 -28.94
CA GLU A 152 8.16 -5.59 -28.70
C GLU A 152 9.31 -4.58 -28.50
N ASP A 153 9.20 -3.41 -29.13
CA ASP A 153 10.17 -2.30 -29.10
C ASP A 153 9.93 -1.29 -27.97
N SER A 154 9.00 -1.54 -27.04
CA SER A 154 8.77 -0.64 -25.89
C SER A 154 10.00 -0.52 -24.99
N ASP A 155 10.28 0.69 -24.50
CA ASP A 155 11.46 0.96 -23.67
C ASP A 155 11.41 0.30 -22.29
N ILE A 156 10.21 0.09 -21.73
CA ILE A 156 10.03 -0.45 -20.37
C ILE A 156 9.97 -1.97 -20.43
N LYS A 157 10.93 -2.65 -19.82
CA LYS A 157 11.03 -4.11 -19.80
C LYS A 157 10.62 -4.68 -18.44
N PHE A 158 10.55 -6.01 -18.37
CA PHE A 158 10.21 -6.75 -17.16
C PHE A 158 11.06 -6.33 -15.95
N GLU A 159 12.37 -6.15 -16.15
CA GLU A 159 13.29 -5.74 -15.10
C GLU A 159 13.02 -4.33 -14.58
N ASP A 160 12.54 -3.40 -15.42
CA ASP A 160 12.17 -2.05 -15.00
C ASP A 160 10.94 -2.07 -14.08
N ILE A 161 9.92 -2.88 -14.43
CA ILE A 161 8.73 -3.08 -13.58
C ILE A 161 9.13 -3.74 -12.26
N LYS A 162 9.98 -4.78 -12.31
CA LYS A 162 10.49 -5.46 -11.12
C LYS A 162 11.23 -4.48 -10.20
N GLN A 163 12.11 -3.65 -10.74
CA GLN A 163 12.85 -2.66 -9.96
C GLN A 163 11.94 -1.59 -9.35
N ALA A 164 10.91 -1.14 -10.08
CA ALA A 164 9.93 -0.20 -9.56
C ALA A 164 9.11 -0.78 -8.40
N TYR A 165 8.69 -2.04 -8.50
CA TYR A 165 8.02 -2.73 -7.39
C TYR A 165 8.95 -2.95 -6.19
N LYS A 166 10.23 -3.25 -6.42
CA LYS A 166 11.20 -3.44 -5.35
C LYS A 166 11.42 -2.18 -4.52
N GLU A 167 11.53 -1.03 -5.18
CA GLU A 167 11.63 0.28 -4.51
C GLU A 167 10.35 0.60 -3.70
N GLN A 168 9.18 0.29 -4.26
CA GLN A 168 7.91 0.44 -3.56
C GLN A 168 7.83 -0.44 -2.31
N ILE A 169 8.17 -1.72 -2.43
CA ILE A 169 8.21 -2.69 -1.33
C ILE A 169 9.16 -2.21 -0.23
N ASP A 170 10.32 -1.67 -0.59
CA ASP A 170 11.28 -1.15 0.38
C ASP A 170 10.67 -0.06 1.28
N GLY A 171 10.01 0.94 0.68
CA GLY A 171 9.34 1.99 1.44
C GLY A 171 8.21 1.44 2.32
N LEU A 172 7.41 0.50 1.82
CA LEU A 172 6.30 -0.12 2.58
C LEU A 172 6.79 -0.94 3.78
N VAL A 173 7.88 -1.70 3.60
CA VAL A 173 8.50 -2.51 4.65
C VAL A 173 9.11 -1.61 5.71
N GLN A 174 9.90 -0.60 5.31
CA GLN A 174 10.50 0.34 6.25
C GLN A 174 9.47 1.20 6.99
N GLY A 175 8.31 1.46 6.38
CA GLY A 175 7.18 2.14 7.03
C GLY A 175 6.35 1.24 7.95
N GLY A 176 6.62 -0.06 8.03
CA GLY A 176 6.06 -0.96 9.04
C GLY A 176 4.76 -1.68 8.66
N CYS A 177 4.48 -1.87 7.37
CA CYS A 177 3.33 -2.67 6.92
C CYS A 177 3.38 -4.11 7.48
N HIS A 178 2.21 -4.65 7.81
CA HIS A 178 2.07 -6.03 8.30
C HIS A 178 1.96 -7.05 7.16
N VAL A 179 1.37 -6.63 6.04
CA VAL A 179 1.03 -7.46 4.88
C VAL A 179 1.43 -6.70 3.63
N ILE A 180 1.88 -7.40 2.58
CA ILE A 180 2.00 -6.82 1.23
C ILE A 180 0.78 -7.24 0.42
N LEU A 181 0.13 -6.29 -0.23
CA LEU A 181 -1.07 -6.50 -1.04
C LEU A 181 -0.81 -6.04 -2.48
N PHE A 182 -0.70 -6.99 -3.41
CA PHE A 182 -0.86 -6.67 -4.83
C PHE A 182 -2.34 -6.65 -5.15
N GLU A 183 -2.85 -5.51 -5.59
CA GLU A 183 -4.27 -5.31 -5.87
C GLU A 183 -4.54 -4.80 -7.27
N THR A 184 -5.79 -4.98 -7.70
CA THR A 184 -6.27 -4.60 -9.03
C THR A 184 -5.40 -5.20 -10.15
N ILE A 185 -4.99 -6.47 -9.98
CA ILE A 185 -4.14 -7.13 -10.97
C ILE A 185 -4.97 -7.40 -12.23
N VAL A 186 -4.63 -6.70 -13.31
CA VAL A 186 -5.20 -6.87 -14.65
C VAL A 186 -4.21 -7.49 -15.65
N ASP A 187 -2.91 -7.41 -15.37
CA ASP A 187 -1.86 -8.01 -16.17
C ASP A 187 -0.99 -8.96 -15.32
N LEU A 188 -0.99 -10.24 -15.69
CA LEU A 188 -0.24 -11.28 -14.97
C LEU A 188 1.28 -11.11 -15.13
N LYS A 189 1.77 -10.53 -16.24
CA LYS A 189 3.22 -10.30 -16.40
C LYS A 189 3.73 -9.22 -15.45
N ASN A 190 2.95 -8.17 -15.22
CA ASN A 190 3.26 -7.19 -14.17
C ASN A 190 3.27 -7.82 -12.79
N PHE A 191 2.26 -8.64 -12.47
CA PHE A 191 2.22 -9.33 -11.20
C PHE A 191 3.40 -10.31 -11.03
N GLU A 192 3.80 -11.03 -12.08
CA GLU A 192 4.98 -11.89 -12.06
C GLU A 192 6.24 -11.08 -11.74
N ALA A 193 6.46 -9.93 -12.39
CA ALA A 193 7.56 -9.02 -12.05
C ALA A 193 7.48 -8.54 -10.60
N GLY A 194 6.30 -8.17 -10.11
CA GLY A 194 6.08 -7.78 -8.71
C GLY A 194 6.35 -8.91 -7.72
N TYR A 195 5.97 -10.14 -8.04
CA TYR A 195 6.21 -11.31 -7.19
C TYR A 195 7.70 -11.69 -7.15
N GLU A 196 8.42 -11.59 -8.27
CA GLU A 196 9.88 -11.73 -8.28
C GLU A 196 10.54 -10.62 -7.46
N ALA A 197 10.11 -9.35 -7.61
CA ALA A 197 10.59 -8.23 -6.80
C ALA A 197 10.41 -8.48 -5.29
N PHE A 198 9.23 -8.97 -4.90
CA PHE A 198 8.93 -9.37 -3.52
C PHE A 198 9.90 -10.44 -3.03
N LYS A 199 10.06 -11.55 -3.76
CA LYS A 199 10.98 -12.63 -3.35
C LYS A 199 12.43 -12.15 -3.24
N GLU A 200 12.90 -11.41 -4.23
CA GLU A 200 14.27 -10.89 -4.29
C GLU A 200 14.54 -9.92 -3.14
N TYR A 201 13.65 -8.95 -2.90
CA TYR A 201 13.79 -7.95 -1.84
C TYR A 201 14.05 -8.62 -0.47
N PHE A 202 13.17 -9.52 -0.05
CA PHE A 202 13.29 -10.17 1.26
C PHE A 202 14.52 -11.09 1.34
N THR A 203 14.92 -11.71 0.22
CA THR A 203 16.13 -12.54 0.17
C THR A 203 17.39 -11.70 0.32
N GLU A 204 17.50 -10.59 -0.41
CA GLU A 204 18.66 -9.69 -0.38
C GLU A 204 18.84 -9.00 0.97
N HIS A 205 17.75 -8.64 1.62
CA HIS A 205 17.78 -7.99 2.94
C HIS A 205 17.84 -9.00 4.10
N SER A 206 17.86 -10.31 3.81
CA SER A 206 17.81 -11.38 4.83
C SER A 206 16.63 -11.21 5.81
N LEU A 207 15.48 -10.81 5.28
CA LEU A 207 14.25 -10.58 6.03
C LEU A 207 13.26 -11.74 5.80
N GLU A 208 12.45 -12.02 6.83
CA GLU A 208 11.31 -12.91 6.68
C GLU A 208 10.24 -12.27 5.78
N LYS A 209 9.56 -13.09 4.97
CA LYS A 209 8.50 -12.59 4.07
C LYS A 209 7.21 -12.39 4.86
N PRO A 210 6.56 -11.22 4.79
CA PRO A 210 5.24 -11.03 5.38
C PRO A 210 4.19 -11.84 4.60
N PRO A 211 2.98 -12.00 5.16
CA PRO A 211 1.84 -12.48 4.39
C PRO A 211 1.66 -11.66 3.11
N LEU A 212 1.38 -12.37 2.01
CA LEU A 212 1.15 -11.79 0.69
C LEU A 212 -0.32 -11.96 0.32
N PHE A 213 -1.02 -10.84 0.12
CA PHE A 213 -2.37 -10.82 -0.43
C PHE A 213 -2.33 -10.46 -1.91
N VAL A 214 -3.18 -11.11 -2.69
CA VAL A 214 -3.22 -10.98 -4.14
C VAL A 214 -4.68 -10.83 -4.56
N SER A 215 -5.03 -9.70 -5.17
CA SER A 215 -6.38 -9.39 -5.63
C SER A 215 -6.37 -9.10 -7.13
N GLY A 216 -7.03 -9.99 -7.90
CA GLY A 216 -7.17 -9.86 -9.34
C GLY A 216 -8.46 -9.16 -9.75
N THR A 217 -8.41 -8.40 -10.83
CA THR A 217 -9.58 -7.75 -11.43
C THR A 217 -9.93 -8.46 -12.74
N PRO A 218 -10.99 -9.28 -12.77
CA PRO A 218 -11.42 -9.90 -14.00
C PRO A 218 -12.00 -8.84 -14.96
N ILE A 219 -11.48 -8.81 -16.18
CA ILE A 219 -12.07 -8.04 -17.27
C ILE A 219 -13.10 -8.94 -17.95
N ILE A 220 -14.37 -8.58 -17.87
CA ILE A 220 -15.45 -9.32 -18.51
C ILE A 220 -15.71 -8.65 -19.86
N ASP A 221 -15.28 -9.28 -20.96
CA ASP A 221 -15.53 -8.79 -22.32
C ASP A 221 -17.04 -8.62 -22.55
N GLY A 222 -17.47 -7.36 -22.57
CA GLY A 222 -18.88 -6.97 -22.66
C GLY A 222 -19.15 -5.47 -22.66
N LYS A 223 -18.16 -4.64 -22.31
CA LYS A 223 -18.01 -3.20 -22.60
C LYS A 223 -16.65 -2.71 -22.12
#